data_AF-A0A7D9L1B0-F1
#
_entry.id   AF-A0A7D9L1B0-F1
#
_cell.length_a   1.000
_cell.length_b   1.000
_cell.length_c   1.000
_cell.angle_alpha   90.00
_cell.angle_beta   90.00
_cell.angle_gamma   90.00
#
_symmetry.space_group_name_H-M   'P 1'
#
loop_
_entity.id
_entity.type
_entity.pdbx_description
1 polymer ?
#
loop_
_entity_poly.entity_id
_entity_poly.type
_entity_poly.pdbx_seq_one_letter_code
_entity_poly.pdbx_strand_id
1 'polypeptide(L)'
;MDHEFPHNDGTNACVFLALKICDIFKRNESPDDRVPSWEELERITEEMIKTLPAKINSVRNSSEKYDPIIAKTILTSNNLLEGNYELSEECVSNYGVFTELGRKELINALANEKLTRTKKSVGLYTCAPYTFLVGIYNGSFFIVDTHPIGEELGGNGNAILVRTRDKDLRSCRLIIQWIIKRLKNSGVSEEAAQSFAWLTEVPVEGCSEKQSNQADVDFSNSAHRARDARSNIHTSDMLEV
;
A
#
# COMPACT_ATOMS: atom_id res chain seq x y z
N MET A 1 -0.52 -11.69 39.71
CA MET A 1 0.73 -10.97 39.35
C MET A 1 0.41 -10.23 38.09
N ASP A 2 0.28 -8.92 38.17
CA ASP A 2 0.06 -8.09 37.00
C ASP A 2 1.36 -8.09 36.21
N HIS A 3 1.37 -8.77 35.06
CA HIS A 3 2.48 -8.66 34.12
C HIS A 3 2.43 -7.26 33.54
N GLU A 4 3.21 -6.35 34.11
CA GLU A 4 3.43 -5.03 33.54
C GLU A 4 4.21 -5.23 32.23
N PHE A 5 3.52 -5.07 31.10
CA PHE A 5 4.15 -5.17 29.80
C PHE A 5 5.23 -4.08 29.65
N PRO A 6 6.38 -4.38 29.04
CA PRO A 6 7.36 -3.35 28.71
C PRO A 6 6.70 -2.18 27.99
N HIS A 7 7.13 -0.95 28.28
CA HIS A 7 6.56 0.26 27.67
C HIS A 7 6.58 0.19 26.12
N ASN A 8 7.57 -0.49 25.54
CA ASN A 8 7.73 -0.71 24.11
C ASN A 8 7.22 -2.08 23.61
N ASP A 9 6.35 -2.77 24.36
CA ASP A 9 5.80 -4.05 23.95
C ASP A 9 4.92 -3.93 22.69
N GLY A 10 5.36 -4.61 21.62
CA GLY A 10 4.69 -4.68 20.33
C GLY A 10 3.65 -5.80 20.19
N THR A 11 3.34 -6.52 21.27
CA THR A 11 2.33 -7.60 21.26
C THR A 11 1.00 -7.09 20.71
N ASN A 12 0.43 -7.80 19.74
CA ASN A 12 -0.81 -7.44 19.02
C ASN A 12 -0.80 -6.04 18.35
N ALA A 13 0.37 -5.48 18.02
CA ALA A 13 0.48 -4.15 17.41
C ALA A 13 0.50 -4.15 15.87
N CYS A 14 0.45 -5.31 15.21
CA CYS A 14 0.71 -5.44 13.76
C CYS A 14 -0.18 -4.54 12.88
N VAL A 15 -1.47 -4.40 13.22
CA VAL A 15 -2.39 -3.51 12.49
C VAL A 15 -2.05 -2.03 12.65
N PHE A 16 -1.65 -1.60 13.86
CA PHE A 16 -1.22 -0.23 14.12
C PHE A 16 0.07 0.09 13.37
N LEU A 17 1.03 -0.84 13.40
CA LEU A 17 2.29 -0.75 12.66
C LEU A 17 2.03 -0.63 11.16
N ALA A 18 1.21 -1.51 10.59
CA ALA A 18 0.89 -1.49 9.16
C ALA A 18 0.22 -0.17 8.75
N LEU A 19 -0.75 0.32 9.54
CA LEU A 19 -1.40 1.61 9.30
C LEU A 19 -0.42 2.78 9.33
N LYS A 20 0.45 2.85 10.34
CA LYS A 20 1.41 3.94 10.46
C LYS A 20 2.48 3.90 9.36
N ILE A 21 2.94 2.71 8.97
CA ILE A 21 3.85 2.54 7.85
C ILE A 21 3.17 2.99 6.55
N CYS A 22 1.89 2.65 6.34
CA CYS A 22 1.13 3.16 5.19
C CYS A 22 1.06 4.70 5.16
N ASP A 23 0.77 5.34 6.30
CA ASP A 23 0.70 6.80 6.43
C ASP A 23 2.02 7.48 6.06
N ILE A 24 3.13 7.04 6.66
CA ILE A 24 4.47 7.58 6.36
C ILE A 24 4.82 7.29 4.90
N PHE A 25 4.62 6.06 4.45
CA PHE A 25 4.97 5.65 3.11
C PHE A 25 4.22 6.48 2.08
N LYS A 26 2.90 6.70 2.22
CA LYS A 26 2.11 7.53 1.32
C LYS A 26 2.61 8.98 1.26
N ARG A 27 2.90 9.60 2.39
CA ARG A 27 3.33 11.01 2.46
C ARG A 27 4.77 11.28 2.04
N ASN A 28 5.64 10.27 2.07
CA ASN A 28 6.99 10.38 1.54
C ASN A 28 6.97 10.44 0.01
N GLU A 29 6.43 11.51 -0.54
CA GLU A 29 6.66 11.96 -1.91
C GLU A 29 7.68 13.09 -1.80
N SER A 30 8.93 12.80 -2.18
CA SER A 30 9.94 13.85 -2.20
C SER A 30 9.51 14.93 -3.20
N PRO A 31 9.57 16.23 -2.85
CA PRO A 31 9.31 17.33 -3.77
C PRO A 31 10.28 17.37 -4.97
N ASP A 32 11.33 16.55 -4.92
CA ASP A 32 12.38 16.44 -5.93
C ASP A 32 12.25 15.17 -6.80
N ASP A 33 11.06 14.55 -6.82
CA ASP A 33 10.78 13.29 -7.54
C ASP A 33 11.69 12.11 -7.08
N ARG A 34 12.39 12.26 -5.94
CA ARG A 34 13.14 11.17 -5.30
C ARG A 34 12.15 10.21 -4.63
N VAL A 35 11.63 9.33 -5.46
CA VAL A 35 10.93 8.08 -5.12
C VAL A 35 11.65 7.42 -3.93
N PRO A 36 11.02 7.26 -2.74
CA PRO A 36 11.60 6.51 -1.62
C PRO A 36 12.18 5.18 -2.10
N SER A 37 13.43 4.87 -1.76
CA SER A 37 13.98 3.59 -2.15
C SER A 37 13.33 2.46 -1.34
N TRP A 38 13.49 1.21 -1.77
CA TRP A 38 12.99 0.07 -0.98
C TRP A 38 13.68 -0.01 0.38
N GLU A 39 14.95 0.39 0.44
CA GLU A 39 15.73 0.51 1.68
C GLU A 39 15.12 1.56 2.63
N GLU A 40 14.53 2.63 2.10
CA GLU A 40 13.81 3.61 2.93
C GLU A 40 12.53 3.01 3.53
N LEU A 41 11.77 2.21 2.78
CA LEU A 41 10.61 1.50 3.31
C LEU A 41 11.01 0.48 4.40
N GLU A 42 12.12 -0.23 4.22
CA GLU A 42 12.68 -1.13 5.24
C GLU A 42 13.06 -0.33 6.50
N ARG A 43 13.78 0.79 6.34
CA ARG A 43 14.16 1.69 7.45
C ARG A 43 12.95 2.20 8.21
N ILE A 44 11.93 2.70 7.51
CA ILE A 44 10.67 3.17 8.11
C ILE A 44 10.00 2.04 8.89
N THR A 45 9.95 0.84 8.32
CA THR A 45 9.32 -0.33 8.94
C THR A 45 10.02 -0.69 10.26
N GLU A 46 11.35 -0.80 10.25
CA GLU A 46 12.12 -1.10 11.46
C GLU A 46 11.97 -0.01 12.52
N GLU A 47 12.00 1.26 12.11
CA GLU A 47 11.81 2.40 13.01
C GLU A 47 10.42 2.34 13.69
N MET A 48 9.37 2.03 12.93
CA MET A 48 8.02 1.94 13.48
C MET A 48 7.87 0.77 14.45
N ILE A 49 8.46 -0.39 14.15
CA ILE A 49 8.47 -1.53 15.07
C ILE A 49 9.13 -1.17 16.41
N LYS A 50 10.22 -0.40 16.37
CA LYS A 50 10.96 0.02 17.57
C LYS A 50 10.24 1.11 18.36
N THR A 51 9.55 2.03 17.70
CA THR A 51 9.13 3.31 18.32
C THR A 51 7.61 3.47 18.48
N LEU A 52 6.79 2.87 17.63
CA LEU A 52 5.33 3.05 17.69
C LEU A 52 4.70 2.40 18.93
N PRO A 53 5.10 1.18 19.39
CA PRO A 53 4.51 0.55 20.57
C PRO A 53 4.45 1.47 21.80
N ALA A 54 5.55 2.17 22.08
CA ALA A 54 5.66 3.16 23.15
C ALA A 54 4.62 4.30 23.08
N LYS A 55 4.14 4.64 21.87
CA LYS A 55 3.15 5.69 21.66
C LYS A 55 1.72 5.17 21.76
N ILE A 56 1.49 3.91 21.37
CA ILE A 56 0.13 3.33 21.32
C ILE A 56 -0.24 2.56 22.59
N ASN A 57 0.73 2.11 23.39
CA ASN A 57 0.48 1.30 24.59
C ASN A 57 -0.26 2.05 25.70
N SER A 58 -0.27 3.39 25.68
CA SER A 58 -1.08 4.20 26.59
C SER A 58 -2.55 4.34 26.15
N VAL A 59 -2.88 3.98 24.91
CA VAL A 59 -4.19 4.23 24.28
C VAL A 59 -4.84 2.97 23.71
N ARG A 60 -4.19 1.81 23.85
CA ARG A 60 -4.68 0.49 23.45
C ARG A 60 -4.55 -0.50 24.60
N ASN A 61 -5.29 -1.59 24.53
CA ASN A 61 -5.07 -2.77 25.36
C ASN A 61 -4.14 -3.75 24.63
N SER A 62 -2.94 -4.01 25.17
CA SER A 62 -1.97 -4.93 24.54
C SER A 62 -2.44 -6.38 24.47
N SER A 63 -3.42 -6.76 25.29
CA SER A 63 -4.02 -8.10 25.31
C SER A 63 -5.09 -8.30 24.23
N GLU A 64 -5.53 -7.22 23.57
CA GLU A 64 -6.58 -7.25 22.55
C GLU A 64 -6.00 -7.26 21.14
N LYS A 65 -6.78 -7.85 20.23
CA LYS A 65 -6.56 -7.74 18.78
C LYS A 65 -7.51 -6.68 18.24
N TYR A 66 -7.03 -5.88 17.32
CA TYR A 66 -7.79 -4.79 16.74
C TYR A 66 -8.06 -5.06 15.26
N ASP A 67 -9.28 -4.78 14.82
CA ASP A 67 -9.56 -4.64 13.39
C ASP A 67 -8.96 -3.33 12.86
N PRO A 68 -8.73 -3.21 11.54
CA PRO A 68 -8.18 -2.01 10.92
C PRO A 68 -8.97 -0.72 11.19
N ILE A 69 -10.30 -0.78 11.29
CA ILE A 69 -11.14 0.41 11.45
C ILE A 69 -10.97 0.97 12.87
N ILE A 70 -11.04 0.11 13.89
CA ILE A 70 -10.81 0.53 15.29
C ILE A 70 -9.37 1.01 15.46
N ALA A 71 -8.38 0.26 14.95
CA ALA A 71 -6.97 0.66 15.05
C ALA A 71 -6.71 2.04 14.42
N LYS A 72 -7.25 2.28 13.21
CA LYS A 72 -7.18 3.59 12.54
C LYS A 72 -7.83 4.68 13.40
N THR A 73 -9.02 4.42 13.94
CA THR A 73 -9.74 5.38 14.79
C THR A 73 -8.92 5.79 16.01
N ILE A 74 -8.28 4.82 16.67
CA ILE A 74 -7.38 5.08 17.81
C ILE A 74 -6.19 5.93 17.36
N LEU A 75 -5.52 5.59 16.26
CA LEU A 75 -4.37 6.37 15.79
C LEU A 75 -4.76 7.79 15.41
N THR A 76 -5.87 7.98 14.69
CA THR A 76 -6.37 9.30 14.30
C THR A 76 -6.75 10.14 15.53
N SER A 77 -7.50 9.57 16.48
CA SER A 77 -7.94 10.29 17.69
C SER A 77 -6.79 10.73 18.59
N ASN A 78 -5.63 10.09 18.46
CA ASN A 78 -4.42 10.40 19.22
C ASN A 78 -3.35 11.15 18.39
N ASN A 79 -3.72 11.68 17.21
CA ASN A 79 -2.82 12.42 16.30
C ASN A 79 -1.57 11.60 15.90
N LEU A 80 -1.71 10.29 15.79
CA LEU A 80 -0.63 9.38 15.38
C LEU A 80 -0.65 9.10 13.88
N LEU A 81 -1.73 9.42 13.16
CA LEU A 81 -1.75 9.51 11.69
C LEU A 81 -1.72 10.98 11.27
N GLU A 82 -0.95 11.29 10.23
CA GLU A 82 -0.86 12.65 9.69
C GLU A 82 -1.79 12.82 8.49
N GLY A 83 -1.97 11.79 7.66
CA GLY A 83 -2.94 11.81 6.58
C GLY A 83 -4.37 11.46 7.05
N ASN A 84 -5.35 11.96 6.29
CA ASN A 84 -6.74 11.56 6.44
C ASN A 84 -7.07 10.50 5.38
N TYR A 85 -7.43 9.31 5.84
CA TYR A 85 -7.62 8.15 4.98
C TYR A 85 -8.99 7.52 5.17
N GLU A 86 -9.43 6.77 4.18
CA GLU A 86 -10.49 5.77 4.27
C GLU A 86 -9.93 4.38 3.98
N LEU A 87 -10.60 3.37 4.51
CA LEU A 87 -10.31 1.97 4.19
C LEU A 87 -11.37 1.51 3.19
N SER A 88 -11.00 1.49 1.92
CA SER A 88 -11.85 0.99 0.84
C SER A 88 -11.74 -0.53 0.80
N GLU A 89 -12.69 -1.23 1.42
CA GLU A 89 -12.76 -2.69 1.41
C GLU A 89 -13.01 -3.22 -0.01
N GLU A 90 -12.08 -4.03 -0.52
CA GLU A 90 -12.21 -4.69 -1.83
C GLU A 90 -12.47 -6.19 -1.70
N CYS A 91 -12.16 -6.76 -0.53
CA CYS A 91 -12.37 -8.18 -0.24
C CYS A 91 -12.78 -8.35 1.21
N VAL A 92 -13.93 -8.98 1.42
CA VAL A 92 -14.36 -9.57 2.68
C VAL A 92 -14.79 -11.00 2.36
N SER A 93 -13.84 -11.92 2.48
CA SER A 93 -14.03 -13.31 2.04
C SER A 93 -14.65 -14.13 3.16
N ASN A 94 -15.84 -14.66 2.89
CA ASN A 94 -16.45 -15.71 3.73
C ASN A 94 -15.88 -17.10 3.43
N TYR A 95 -15.07 -17.23 2.37
CA TYR A 95 -14.33 -18.46 2.09
C TYR A 95 -13.09 -18.54 2.96
N GLY A 96 -12.75 -19.76 3.40
CA GLY A 96 -11.51 -20.01 4.12
C GLY A 96 -10.29 -19.60 3.32
N VAL A 97 -9.32 -18.96 3.98
CA VAL A 97 -8.13 -18.34 3.36
C VAL A 97 -7.32 -19.29 2.45
N PHE A 98 -7.33 -20.60 2.73
CA PHE A 98 -6.58 -21.58 1.93
C PHE A 98 -7.34 -22.15 0.74
N THR A 99 -8.63 -21.87 0.61
CA THR A 99 -9.49 -22.36 -0.49
C THR A 99 -9.15 -21.67 -1.81
N GLU A 100 -9.50 -22.31 -2.93
CA GLU A 100 -9.34 -21.69 -4.25
C GLU A 100 -10.16 -20.41 -4.38
N LEU A 101 -11.40 -20.40 -3.85
CA LEU A 101 -12.29 -19.25 -3.89
C LEU A 101 -11.73 -18.08 -3.08
N GLY A 102 -11.27 -18.31 -1.85
CA GLY A 102 -10.65 -17.27 -1.02
C GLY A 102 -9.40 -16.67 -1.69
N ARG A 103 -8.58 -17.51 -2.35
CA ARG A 103 -7.42 -17.00 -3.12
C ARG A 103 -7.85 -16.18 -4.33
N LYS A 104 -8.90 -16.61 -5.03
CA LYS A 104 -9.42 -15.90 -6.22
C LYS A 104 -9.98 -14.53 -5.86
N GLU A 105 -10.69 -14.40 -4.73
CA GLU A 105 -11.19 -13.11 -4.25
C GLU A 105 -10.03 -12.15 -3.92
N LEU A 106 -8.98 -12.66 -3.26
CA LEU A 106 -7.79 -11.85 -2.99
C LEU A 106 -7.04 -11.44 -4.26
N ILE A 107 -6.94 -12.34 -5.27
CA ILE A 107 -6.38 -12.00 -6.59
C ILE A 107 -7.14 -10.84 -7.21
N ASN A 108 -8.47 -10.92 -7.23
CA ASN A 108 -9.31 -9.90 -7.86
C ASN A 108 -9.16 -8.54 -7.17
N ALA A 109 -9.07 -8.53 -5.84
CA ALA A 109 -8.88 -7.30 -5.07
C ALA A 109 -7.50 -6.64 -5.30
N LEU A 110 -6.44 -7.44 -5.42
CA LEU A 110 -5.08 -6.93 -5.65
C LEU A 110 -4.79 -6.59 -7.12
N ALA A 111 -5.36 -7.34 -8.07
CA ALA A 111 -5.18 -7.13 -9.50
C ALA A 111 -6.15 -6.08 -10.09
N ASN A 112 -6.80 -5.27 -9.25
CA ASN A 112 -7.70 -4.22 -9.68
C ASN A 112 -6.98 -3.24 -10.62
N GLU A 113 -7.41 -3.18 -11.90
CA GLU A 113 -6.74 -2.42 -12.95
C GLU A 113 -6.56 -0.93 -12.65
N LYS A 114 -7.48 -0.32 -11.91
CA LYS A 114 -7.37 1.10 -11.56
C LYS A 114 -6.13 1.35 -10.70
N LEU A 115 -5.85 0.42 -9.80
CA LEU A 115 -4.80 0.55 -8.79
C LEU A 115 -3.47 0.05 -9.33
N THR A 116 -3.47 -0.95 -10.20
CA THR A 116 -2.25 -1.35 -10.93
C THR A 116 -1.78 -0.29 -11.91
N ARG A 117 -2.59 0.68 -12.31
CA ARG A 117 -2.14 1.84 -13.11
C ARG A 117 -1.43 2.92 -12.28
N THR A 118 -1.62 2.93 -10.96
CA THR A 118 -0.95 3.89 -10.08
C THR A 118 0.56 3.58 -9.95
N LYS A 119 1.35 4.61 -9.66
CA LYS A 119 2.77 4.44 -9.29
C LYS A 119 2.93 3.89 -7.88
N LYS A 120 1.97 4.19 -7.00
CA LYS A 120 2.03 3.95 -5.56
C LYS A 120 0.62 3.74 -5.02
N SER A 121 0.39 2.60 -4.38
CA SER A 121 -0.85 2.26 -3.67
C SER A 121 -0.53 1.33 -2.52
N VAL A 122 -1.19 1.49 -1.38
CA VAL A 122 -1.00 0.63 -0.21
C VAL A 122 -2.32 0.30 0.44
N GLY A 123 -2.41 -0.90 0.98
CA GLY A 123 -3.58 -1.44 1.65
C GLY A 123 -3.17 -2.41 2.74
N LEU A 124 -4.18 -2.89 3.46
CA LEU A 124 -4.04 -3.81 4.56
C LEU A 124 -4.67 -5.14 4.17
N TYR A 125 -3.88 -6.19 4.22
CA TYR A 125 -4.39 -7.56 4.24
C TYR A 125 -4.56 -7.99 5.69
N THR A 126 -5.71 -8.56 6.03
CA THR A 126 -5.93 -9.12 7.36
C THR A 126 -6.43 -10.56 7.31
N CYS A 127 -5.90 -11.38 8.21
CA CYS A 127 -6.36 -12.72 8.51
C CYS A 127 -5.91 -13.04 9.93
N ALA A 128 -6.83 -12.96 10.89
CA ALA A 128 -6.48 -12.95 12.32
C ALA A 128 -5.58 -14.14 12.73
N PRO A 129 -4.50 -13.91 13.50
CA PRO A 129 -4.09 -12.65 14.13
C PRO A 129 -3.21 -11.73 13.26
N TYR A 130 -3.03 -12.04 11.98
CA TYR A 130 -2.08 -11.35 11.11
C TYR A 130 -2.70 -10.16 10.39
N THR A 131 -1.96 -9.06 10.36
CA THR A 131 -2.14 -7.96 9.42
C THR A 131 -0.84 -7.72 8.68
N PHE A 132 -0.90 -7.65 7.35
CA PHE A 132 0.21 -7.30 6.48
C PHE A 132 -0.13 -6.01 5.74
N LEU A 133 0.88 -5.18 5.49
CA LEU A 133 0.76 -4.13 4.49
C LEU A 133 1.02 -4.79 3.13
N VAL A 134 0.13 -4.57 2.17
CA VAL A 134 0.31 -5.02 0.78
C VAL A 134 0.15 -3.81 -0.13
N GLY A 135 1.01 -3.67 -1.13
CA GLY A 135 0.99 -2.50 -1.98
C GLY A 135 1.58 -2.70 -3.37
N ILE A 136 1.47 -1.64 -4.15
CA ILE A 136 2.11 -1.47 -5.44
C ILE A 136 3.02 -0.27 -5.34
N TYR A 137 4.25 -0.42 -5.76
CA TYR A 137 5.21 0.66 -5.78
C TYR A 137 6.25 0.48 -6.88
N ASN A 138 6.49 1.55 -7.63
CA ASN A 138 7.46 1.60 -8.73
C ASN A 138 7.38 0.40 -9.69
N GLY A 139 6.15 0.03 -10.05
CA GLY A 139 5.90 -1.09 -10.98
C GLY A 139 5.95 -2.48 -10.36
N SER A 140 6.18 -2.63 -9.05
CA SER A 140 6.21 -3.91 -8.35
C SER A 140 5.09 -4.04 -7.31
N PHE A 141 4.60 -5.25 -7.09
CA PHE A 141 3.89 -5.55 -5.84
C PHE A 141 4.88 -5.73 -4.69
N PHE A 142 4.42 -5.44 -3.48
CA PHE A 142 5.18 -5.70 -2.27
C PHE A 142 4.31 -6.06 -1.07
N ILE A 143 4.93 -6.68 -0.06
CA ILE A 143 4.35 -6.97 1.24
C ILE A 143 5.32 -6.51 2.32
N VAL A 144 4.81 -5.89 3.37
CA VAL A 144 5.51 -5.73 4.64
C VAL A 144 4.82 -6.58 5.70
N ASP A 145 5.54 -7.54 6.26
CA ASP A 145 5.14 -8.30 7.45
C ASP A 145 5.93 -7.79 8.65
N THR A 146 5.23 -7.26 9.65
CA THR A 146 5.82 -6.66 10.86
C THR A 146 5.99 -7.64 12.01
N HIS A 147 5.58 -8.90 11.85
CA HIS A 147 5.72 -9.90 12.90
C HIS A 147 7.18 -10.37 13.00
N PRO A 148 7.70 -10.60 14.22
CA PRO A 148 9.00 -11.20 14.39
C PRO A 148 9.02 -12.62 13.83
N ILE A 149 10.12 -12.97 13.17
CA ILE A 149 10.41 -14.34 12.75
C ILE A 149 11.63 -14.77 13.56
N GLY A 150 11.45 -15.78 14.40
CA GLY A 150 12.50 -16.26 15.30
C GLY A 150 13.67 -16.90 14.54
N GLU A 151 14.83 -16.88 15.18
CA GLU A 151 16.07 -17.46 14.67
C GLU A 151 15.94 -18.97 14.39
N GLU A 152 15.08 -19.66 15.16
CA GLU A 152 14.76 -21.07 15.01
C GLU A 152 14.04 -21.42 13.69
N LEU A 153 13.47 -20.42 13.01
CA LEU A 153 12.89 -20.53 11.67
C LEU A 153 13.75 -19.84 10.60
N GLY A 154 15.00 -19.50 10.93
CA GLY A 154 15.92 -18.78 10.05
C GLY A 154 15.60 -17.29 9.89
N GLY A 155 14.80 -16.71 10.78
CA GLY A 155 14.54 -15.28 10.84
C GLY A 155 15.63 -14.52 11.60
N ASN A 156 15.68 -13.20 11.43
CA ASN A 156 16.58 -12.31 12.17
C ASN A 156 15.83 -11.46 13.20
N GLY A 157 14.61 -11.86 13.58
CA GLY A 157 13.73 -11.10 14.47
C GLY A 157 13.10 -9.83 13.88
N ASN A 158 13.39 -9.47 12.62
CA ASN A 158 12.90 -8.24 12.00
C ASN A 158 11.71 -8.46 11.05
N ALA A 159 11.12 -7.35 10.60
CA ALA A 159 10.12 -7.35 9.55
C ALA A 159 10.67 -7.91 8.22
N ILE A 160 9.77 -8.46 7.41
CA ILE A 160 10.09 -8.86 6.04
C ILE A 160 9.45 -7.90 5.05
N LEU A 161 10.26 -7.39 4.11
CA LEU A 161 9.80 -6.80 2.85
C LEU A 161 9.94 -7.82 1.72
N VAL A 162 8.82 -8.24 1.13
CA VAL A 162 8.79 -9.04 -0.11
C VAL A 162 8.43 -8.12 -1.26
N ARG A 163 9.13 -8.22 -2.39
CA ARG A 163 8.79 -7.50 -3.61
C ARG A 163 8.87 -8.37 -4.84
N THR A 164 8.02 -8.10 -5.82
CA THR A 164 8.08 -8.72 -7.15
C THR A 164 8.89 -7.86 -8.11
N ARG A 165 9.21 -8.43 -9.29
CA ARG A 165 9.92 -7.69 -10.34
C ARG A 165 9.02 -6.73 -11.11
N ASP A 166 7.73 -7.02 -11.14
CA ASP A 166 6.71 -6.28 -11.87
C ASP A 166 5.35 -6.39 -11.15
N LYS A 167 4.30 -5.83 -11.76
CA LYS A 167 2.93 -5.81 -11.23
C LYS A 167 1.93 -6.56 -12.12
N ASP A 168 2.41 -7.57 -12.85
CA ASP A 168 1.54 -8.41 -13.67
C ASP A 168 0.73 -9.41 -12.82
N LEU A 169 -0.18 -10.15 -13.46
CA LEU A 169 -1.00 -11.15 -12.77
C LEU A 169 -0.18 -12.30 -12.18
N ARG A 170 0.98 -12.64 -12.77
CA ARG A 170 1.88 -13.68 -12.25
C ARG A 170 2.53 -13.20 -10.95
N SER A 171 3.00 -11.96 -10.90
CA SER A 171 3.54 -11.31 -9.71
C SER A 171 2.49 -11.17 -8.61
N CYS A 172 1.25 -10.81 -8.95
CA CYS A 172 0.14 -10.82 -7.99
C CYS A 172 -0.06 -12.22 -7.36
N ARG A 173 -0.04 -13.28 -8.18
CA ARG A 173 -0.12 -14.66 -7.69
C ARG A 173 1.05 -15.05 -6.78
N LEU A 174 2.26 -14.56 -7.03
CA LEU A 174 3.42 -14.80 -6.17
C LEU A 174 3.27 -14.18 -4.79
N ILE A 175 2.75 -12.96 -4.72
CA ILE A 175 2.43 -12.25 -3.46
C ILE A 175 1.40 -13.03 -2.66
N ILE A 176 0.34 -13.50 -3.31
CA ILE A 176 -0.71 -14.30 -2.65
C ILE A 176 -0.17 -15.65 -2.20
N GLN A 177 0.64 -16.33 -3.02
CA GLN A 177 1.31 -17.56 -2.62
C GLN A 177 2.19 -17.35 -1.39
N TRP A 178 2.89 -16.22 -1.30
CA TRP A 178 3.67 -15.86 -0.12
C TRP A 178 2.77 -15.69 1.11
N ILE A 179 1.67 -14.94 1.02
CA ILE A 179 0.69 -14.75 2.11
C ILE A 179 0.17 -16.10 2.60
N ILE A 180 -0.28 -16.96 1.69
CA ILE A 180 -0.80 -18.28 2.03
C ILE A 180 0.26 -19.14 2.72
N LYS A 181 1.50 -19.15 2.21
CA LYS A 181 2.60 -19.89 2.83
C LYS A 181 2.90 -19.38 4.23
N ARG A 182 2.92 -18.06 4.42
CA ARG A 182 3.14 -17.41 5.71
C ARG A 182 2.07 -17.82 6.73
N LEU A 183 0.79 -17.75 6.36
CA LEU A 183 -0.33 -18.10 7.24
C LEU A 183 -0.37 -19.60 7.59
N LYS A 184 -0.08 -20.48 6.62
CA LYS A 184 0.02 -21.94 6.87
C LYS A 184 1.11 -22.26 7.88
N ASN A 185 2.29 -21.67 7.70
CA ASN A 185 3.42 -21.89 8.61
C ASN A 185 3.16 -21.33 10.02
N SER A 186 2.21 -20.41 10.16
CA SER A 186 1.76 -19.85 11.43
C SER A 186 0.66 -20.65 12.14
N GLY A 187 0.15 -21.73 11.55
CA GLY A 187 -0.94 -22.51 12.13
C GLY A 187 -2.30 -21.80 12.12
N VAL A 188 -2.52 -20.86 11.18
CA VAL A 188 -3.84 -20.25 10.98
C VAL A 188 -4.84 -21.33 10.54
N SER A 189 -6.08 -21.25 11.08
CA SER A 189 -7.15 -22.19 10.75
C SER A 189 -7.49 -22.21 9.25
N GLU A 190 -7.86 -23.37 8.71
CA GLU A 190 -8.31 -23.47 7.32
C GLU A 190 -9.60 -22.70 7.04
N GLU A 191 -10.43 -22.51 8.08
CA GLU A 191 -11.68 -21.76 8.06
C GLU A 191 -11.47 -20.26 8.34
N ALA A 192 -10.23 -19.81 8.53
CA ALA A 192 -9.97 -18.41 8.85
C ALA A 192 -10.45 -17.49 7.73
N ALA A 193 -11.24 -16.49 8.12
CA ALA A 193 -11.66 -15.41 7.24
C ALA A 193 -10.48 -14.49 6.92
N GLN A 194 -10.59 -13.79 5.80
CA GLN A 194 -9.62 -12.79 5.38
C GLN A 194 -10.33 -11.57 4.80
N SER A 195 -9.66 -10.42 4.89
CA SER A 195 -10.10 -9.21 4.21
C SER A 195 -8.92 -8.44 3.64
N PHE A 196 -9.23 -7.59 2.67
CA PHE A 196 -8.27 -6.66 2.11
C PHE A 196 -8.93 -5.31 1.82
N ALA A 197 -8.29 -4.24 2.26
CA ALA A 197 -8.75 -2.87 2.07
C ALA A 197 -7.62 -1.95 1.60
N TRP A 198 -7.87 -1.14 0.58
CA TRP A 198 -6.95 -0.08 0.16
C TRP A 198 -7.06 1.13 1.07
N LEU A 199 -5.93 1.80 1.31
CA LEU A 199 -5.88 3.05 2.03
C LEU A 199 -6.03 4.22 1.04
N THR A 200 -7.21 4.81 0.95
CA THR A 200 -7.54 5.93 0.05
C THR A 200 -7.46 7.25 0.81
N GLU A 201 -6.94 8.30 0.17
CA GLU A 201 -6.93 9.64 0.79
C GLU A 201 -8.30 10.29 0.65
N VAL A 202 -8.75 10.93 1.72
CA VAL A 202 -9.97 11.72 1.71
C VAL A 202 -9.57 13.19 1.49
N PRO A 203 -10.00 13.83 0.39
CA PRO A 203 -9.77 15.25 0.19
C PRO A 203 -10.37 16.03 1.36
N VAL A 204 -9.60 16.97 1.92
CA VAL A 204 -10.15 17.91 2.90
C VAL A 204 -11.07 18.86 2.15
N GLU A 205 -12.39 18.76 2.35
CA GLU A 205 -13.32 19.76 1.84
C GLU A 205 -12.97 21.13 2.44
N GLY A 206 -12.47 22.08 1.63
CA GLY A 206 -12.31 23.47 2.08
C GLY A 206 -11.09 24.27 1.61
N CYS A 207 -10.21 23.75 0.75
CA CYS A 207 -9.18 24.58 0.12
C CYS A 207 -9.37 24.60 -1.40
N SER A 208 -10.29 25.45 -1.87
CA SER A 208 -10.42 25.75 -3.29
C SER A 208 -9.11 26.40 -3.77
N GLU A 209 -8.34 25.69 -4.58
CA GLU A 209 -7.35 26.30 -5.46
C GLU A 209 -8.06 27.39 -6.28
N LYS A 210 -7.70 28.65 -6.03
CA LYS A 210 -8.06 29.72 -6.96
C LYS A 210 -7.28 29.47 -8.24
N GLN A 211 -7.92 28.79 -9.19
CA GLN A 211 -7.48 28.84 -10.59
C GLN A 211 -7.56 30.29 -11.05
N SER A 212 -6.40 30.92 -11.22
CA SER A 212 -6.28 32.19 -11.91
C SER A 212 -6.61 31.98 -13.38
N ASN A 213 -7.85 32.26 -13.76
CA ASN A 213 -8.24 32.43 -15.16
C ASN A 213 -7.54 33.67 -15.71
N GLN A 214 -6.41 33.49 -16.39
CA GLN A 214 -5.91 34.49 -17.34
C GLN A 214 -6.54 34.18 -18.70
N ALA A 215 -7.66 34.84 -18.98
CA ALA A 215 -8.21 34.91 -20.32
C ALA A 215 -7.37 35.90 -21.12
N ASP A 216 -6.52 35.41 -22.03
CA ASP A 216 -5.92 36.24 -23.05
C ASP A 216 -6.94 36.47 -24.17
N VAL A 217 -7.28 37.75 -24.30
CA VAL A 217 -8.19 38.31 -25.29
C VAL A 217 -7.46 38.41 -26.62
N ASP A 218 -8.03 37.79 -27.65
CA ASP A 218 -7.68 37.99 -29.06
C ASP A 218 -7.74 39.48 -29.43
N PHE A 219 -6.66 40.00 -30.00
CA PHE A 219 -6.69 41.21 -30.84
C PHE A 219 -5.95 40.94 -32.15
N SER A 220 -6.75 40.98 -33.22
CA SER A 220 -6.40 40.85 -34.63
C SER A 220 -5.28 41.79 -35.09
N ASN A 221 -4.44 41.33 -36.03
CA ASN A 221 -4.25 42.09 -37.27
C ASN A 221 -3.73 41.24 -38.43
N SER A 222 -4.48 41.33 -39.52
CA SER A 222 -4.23 40.86 -40.88
C SER A 222 -2.97 41.47 -41.52
N ALA A 223 -2.24 40.70 -42.35
CA ALA A 223 -2.09 40.98 -43.79
C ALA A 223 -1.00 40.12 -44.48
N HIS A 224 -1.40 39.63 -45.66
CA HIS A 224 -0.62 39.60 -46.91
C HIS A 224 0.34 38.43 -47.27
N ARG A 225 -0.09 37.77 -48.37
CA ARG A 225 0.67 37.25 -49.53
C ARG A 225 1.59 36.04 -49.27
N ALA A 226 1.85 35.13 -50.20
CA ALA A 226 1.27 34.64 -51.44
C ALA A 226 2.15 33.43 -51.82
N ARG A 227 1.58 32.41 -52.47
CA ARG A 227 2.21 31.52 -53.48
C ARG A 227 3.63 30.94 -53.21
N ASP A 228 3.78 29.62 -53.18
CA ASP A 228 4.10 28.85 -54.39
C ASP A 228 4.24 27.34 -54.11
N ALA A 229 4.07 26.59 -55.20
CA ALA A 229 4.01 25.14 -55.32
C ALA A 229 5.38 24.44 -55.39
N ARG A 230 5.38 23.12 -55.11
CA ARG A 230 6.08 21.98 -55.79
C ARG A 230 6.61 20.98 -54.74
N SER A 231 5.95 19.84 -54.57
CA SER A 231 6.19 18.55 -55.25
C SER A 231 7.59 17.96 -55.02
N ASN A 232 7.67 16.82 -54.32
CA ASN A 232 8.31 15.62 -54.86
C ASN A 232 7.96 14.34 -54.09
N ILE A 233 7.84 13.28 -54.87
CA ILE A 233 7.50 11.88 -54.59
C ILE A 233 8.78 11.05 -54.55
N HIS A 234 8.92 10.09 -53.63
CA HIS A 234 9.53 8.74 -53.81
C HIS A 234 9.47 8.01 -52.44
N THR A 235 8.65 6.99 -52.18
CA THR A 235 8.61 5.54 -52.57
C THR A 235 9.70 4.62 -52.02
N SER A 236 9.24 3.41 -51.65
CA SER A 236 9.93 2.13 -51.38
C SER A 236 10.31 1.90 -49.90
N ASP A 237 9.66 1.03 -49.12
CA ASP A 237 9.38 -0.43 -49.19
C ASP A 237 10.39 -1.27 -48.39
N MET A 238 9.88 -2.39 -47.86
CA MET A 238 10.55 -3.61 -47.34
C MET A 238 11.10 -3.55 -45.89
N LEU A 239 10.96 -4.58 -45.03
CA LEU A 239 10.39 -5.94 -45.12
C LEU A 239 10.26 -6.51 -43.69
N GLU A 240 9.46 -7.56 -43.60
CA GLU A 240 9.25 -8.54 -42.51
C GLU A 240 10.51 -9.01 -41.77
N VAL A 241 10.40 -9.29 -40.46
CA VAL A 241 10.38 -10.64 -39.82
C VAL A 241 9.62 -10.53 -38.49
#